data_AF-A0A564Z081-F1
#
_entry.id   AF-A0A564Z081-F1
#
_cell.length_a   1.000
_cell.length_b   1.000
_cell.length_c   1.000
_cell.angle_alpha   90.00
_cell.angle_beta   90.00
_cell.angle_gamma   90.00
#
_symmetry.space_group_name_H-M   'P 1'
#
loop_
_entity.id
_entity.type
_entity.pdbx_description
1 polymer ?
#
loop_
_entity_poly.entity_id
_entity_poly.type
_entity_poly.pdbx_seq_one_letter_code
_entity_poly.pdbx_strand_id
1 'polypeptide(L)'
;TNAIGSKKSTEGEKACRFAAALKDPSDLGDHNQPGPVFGAALEDQIPSPDFPNVPLVLQATIAALESRGLHFIGLYRVPGRHSEINRFVCVSNLSALNPRFMLSLPTWNDIKALTGVVKVFLRRLPKPICDPESWGHLADTLPIENEHMSKAS
;
A
#
# COMPACT_ATOMS: atom_id res chain seq x y z
N THR A 1 41.46 11.20 10.93
CA THR A 1 40.32 11.68 11.73
C THR A 1 39.37 12.45 10.82
N ASN A 2 38.26 11.85 10.42
CA ASN A 2 36.95 12.47 10.08
C ASN A 2 36.18 11.65 9.04
N ALA A 3 35.19 10.88 9.50
CA ALA A 3 34.14 10.30 8.66
C ALA A 3 32.84 10.02 9.47
N ILE A 4 32.50 10.89 10.43
CA ILE A 4 31.33 10.70 11.33
C ILE A 4 30.25 11.79 11.10
N GLY A 5 30.46 12.74 10.18
CA GLY A 5 29.63 13.95 10.04
C GLY A 5 28.33 13.87 9.23
N SER A 6 28.19 12.98 8.24
CA SER A 6 27.05 13.06 7.28
C SER A 6 25.80 12.25 7.67
N LYS A 7 25.85 11.35 8.65
CA LYS A 7 24.70 10.48 8.98
C LYS A 7 23.70 11.10 9.97
N LYS A 8 24.10 12.14 10.72
CA LYS A 8 23.25 12.75 11.77
C LYS A 8 22.19 13.70 11.23
N SER A 9 22.42 14.35 10.09
CA SER A 9 21.47 15.32 9.52
C SER A 9 20.25 14.63 8.89
N THR A 10 20.46 13.51 8.18
CA THR A 10 19.39 12.78 7.48
C THR A 10 18.45 12.02 8.42
N GLU A 11 18.95 11.53 9.55
CA GLU A 11 18.11 10.82 10.54
C GLU A 11 17.23 11.79 11.35
N GLY A 12 17.77 12.95 11.74
CA GLY A 12 17.01 13.98 12.44
C GLY A 12 15.89 14.57 11.57
N GLU A 13 16.17 14.78 10.28
CA GLU A 13 15.17 15.25 9.31
C GLU A 13 14.04 14.22 9.12
N LYS A 14 14.37 12.93 8.97
CA LYS A 14 13.37 11.85 8.87
C LYS A 14 12.52 11.71 10.13
N ALA A 15 13.11 11.86 11.31
CA ALA A 15 12.37 11.82 12.58
C ALA A 15 11.40 13.01 12.71
N CYS A 16 11.83 14.23 12.35
CA CYS A 16 10.95 15.40 12.30
C CYS A 16 9.81 15.20 11.28
N ARG A 17 10.11 14.67 10.09
CA ARG A 17 9.09 14.36 9.07
C ARG A 17 8.12 13.27 9.52
N PHE A 18 8.60 12.25 10.23
CA PHE A 18 7.74 11.22 10.82
C PHE A 18 6.81 11.81 11.89
N ALA A 19 7.33 12.66 12.77
CA ALA A 19 6.52 13.37 13.76
C ALA A 19 5.48 14.29 13.12
N ALA A 20 5.82 14.94 11.99
CA ALA A 20 4.87 15.71 11.19
C ALA A 20 3.78 14.84 10.56
N ALA A 21 4.16 13.69 9.99
CA ALA A 21 3.23 12.73 9.37
C ALA A 21 2.20 12.18 10.37
N LEU A 22 2.61 11.98 11.62
CA LEU A 22 1.69 11.59 12.70
C LEU A 22 0.68 12.70 13.03
N LYS A 23 1.05 13.98 12.95
CA LYS A 23 0.16 15.11 13.25
C LYS A 23 -0.83 15.40 12.11
N ASP A 24 -0.33 15.65 10.90
CA ASP A 24 -1.16 15.87 9.71
C ASP A 24 -0.47 15.36 8.44
N PRO A 25 -1.03 14.35 7.74
CA PRO A 25 -0.47 13.83 6.50
C PRO A 25 -0.66 14.75 5.29
N SER A 26 -1.55 15.74 5.38
CA SER A 26 -1.86 16.68 4.29
C SER A 26 -0.74 17.69 4.07
N ASP A 27 0.01 18.01 5.12
CA ASP A 27 1.14 18.94 5.12
C ASP A 27 2.37 18.39 4.36
N LEU A 28 2.36 17.11 3.98
CA LEU A 28 3.56 16.46 3.46
C LEU A 28 3.69 16.43 1.95
N GLY A 29 2.67 16.79 1.17
CA GLY A 29 2.70 16.96 -0.31
C GLY A 29 3.07 15.73 -1.17
N ASP A 30 3.90 14.85 -0.63
CA ASP A 30 4.60 13.73 -1.24
C ASP A 30 3.79 12.43 -1.20
N HIS A 31 2.58 12.45 -0.65
CA HIS A 31 1.78 11.24 -0.59
C HIS A 31 1.46 10.68 -1.97
N ASN A 32 1.60 11.43 -3.08
CA ASN A 32 1.47 10.92 -4.45
C ASN A 32 2.81 10.59 -5.13
N GLN A 33 3.94 10.89 -4.52
CA GLN A 33 5.25 10.57 -5.08
C GLN A 33 5.61 9.09 -4.81
N PRO A 34 6.25 8.40 -5.77
CA PRO A 34 6.81 7.08 -5.53
C PRO A 34 7.81 7.13 -4.38
N GLY A 35 7.75 6.12 -3.50
CA GLY A 35 8.68 5.93 -2.41
C GLY A 35 9.04 4.46 -2.24
N PRO A 36 9.89 4.14 -1.24
CA PRO A 36 10.52 2.83 -1.11
C PRO A 36 9.55 1.70 -0.74
N VAL A 37 8.34 2.00 -0.26
CA VAL A 37 7.29 1.01 0.02
C VAL A 37 6.15 1.14 -0.98
N PHE A 38 5.57 2.34 -1.09
CA PHE A 38 4.50 2.66 -2.03
C PHE A 38 5.08 3.35 -3.26
N GLY A 39 5.03 2.68 -4.41
CA GLY A 39 5.64 3.18 -5.65
C GLY A 39 6.92 2.45 -6.05
N ALA A 40 7.48 1.62 -5.18
CA ALA A 40 8.59 0.74 -5.50
C ALA A 40 8.11 -0.52 -6.24
N ALA A 41 9.01 -1.14 -7.00
CA ALA A 41 8.73 -2.40 -7.69
C ALA A 41 8.52 -3.54 -6.67
N LEU A 42 7.85 -4.62 -7.09
CA LEU A 42 7.54 -5.74 -6.17
C LEU A 42 8.82 -6.47 -5.72
N GLU A 43 9.78 -6.57 -6.63
CA GLU A 43 11.11 -7.15 -6.43
C GLU A 43 11.96 -6.38 -5.39
N ASP A 44 11.67 -5.09 -5.19
CA ASP A 44 12.38 -4.25 -4.21
C ASP A 44 11.72 -4.27 -2.82
N GLN A 45 10.60 -4.97 -2.67
CA GLN A 45 9.84 -4.98 -1.42
C GLN A 45 10.53 -5.82 -0.34
N ILE A 46 10.35 -5.41 0.90
CA ILE A 46 10.73 -6.23 2.06
C ILE A 46 9.81 -7.47 2.07
N PRO A 47 10.36 -8.70 2.01
CA PRO A 47 9.56 -9.92 2.02
C PRO A 47 8.93 -10.17 3.40
N SER A 48 7.77 -10.80 3.42
CA SER A 48 7.16 -11.30 4.65
C SER A 48 7.97 -12.46 5.22
N PRO A 49 8.16 -12.55 6.55
CA PRO A 49 8.85 -13.67 7.19
C PRO A 49 8.22 -15.04 6.88
N ASP A 50 6.89 -15.09 6.79
CA ASP A 50 6.15 -16.34 6.60
C ASP A 50 5.88 -16.64 5.11
N PHE A 51 5.94 -15.61 4.26
CA PHE A 51 5.66 -15.70 2.82
C PHE A 51 6.71 -14.91 2.02
N PRO A 52 7.86 -15.52 1.68
CA PRO A 52 8.99 -14.82 1.08
C PRO A 52 8.70 -14.10 -0.25
N ASN A 53 7.68 -14.56 -0.99
CA ASN A 53 7.26 -13.98 -2.27
C ASN A 53 6.20 -12.88 -2.13
N VAL A 54 5.85 -12.49 -0.90
CA VAL A 54 4.79 -11.51 -0.61
C VAL A 54 5.40 -10.32 0.15
N PRO A 55 5.15 -9.07 -0.28
CA PRO A 55 5.58 -7.89 0.46
C PRO A 55 5.04 -7.87 1.89
N LEU A 56 5.91 -7.55 2.87
CA LEU A 56 5.56 -7.47 4.28
C LEU A 56 4.36 -6.55 4.55
N VAL A 57 4.31 -5.38 3.89
CA VAL A 57 3.20 -4.44 4.02
C VAL A 57 1.88 -5.05 3.59
N LEU A 58 1.88 -5.83 2.50
CA LEU A 58 0.69 -6.49 1.99
C LEU A 58 0.26 -7.63 2.91
N GLN A 59 1.19 -8.50 3.31
CA GLN A 59 0.88 -9.60 4.22
C GLN A 59 0.35 -9.11 5.57
N ALA A 60 0.98 -8.11 6.18
CA ALA A 60 0.56 -7.59 7.47
C ALA A 60 -0.83 -6.94 7.40
N THR A 61 -1.11 -6.16 6.35
CA THR A 61 -2.42 -5.53 6.17
C THR A 61 -3.53 -6.55 5.89
N ILE A 62 -3.26 -7.59 5.11
CA ILE A 62 -4.21 -8.68 4.85
C ILE A 62 -4.48 -9.50 6.12
N ALA A 63 -3.45 -9.90 6.86
CA ALA A 63 -3.61 -10.62 8.13
C ALA A 63 -4.45 -9.81 9.14
N ALA A 64 -4.23 -8.50 9.20
CA ALA A 64 -5.05 -7.60 9.99
C ALA A 64 -6.52 -7.59 9.53
N LEU A 65 -6.79 -7.56 8.22
CA LEU A 65 -8.14 -7.61 7.68
C LEU A 65 -8.83 -8.96 7.89
N GLU A 66 -8.10 -10.07 7.82
CA GLU A 66 -8.64 -11.40 8.10
C GLU A 66 -9.05 -11.55 9.57
N SER A 67 -8.26 -11.00 10.50
CA SER A 67 -8.52 -11.12 11.93
C SER A 67 -9.80 -10.40 12.42
N ARG A 68 -10.21 -9.31 11.75
CA ARG A 68 -11.32 -8.44 12.25
C ARG A 68 -12.21 -7.82 11.17
N GLY A 69 -11.81 -7.87 9.91
CA GLY A 69 -12.45 -7.15 8.80
C GLY A 69 -13.46 -7.98 8.00
N LEU A 70 -13.45 -9.31 8.10
CA LEU A 70 -14.27 -10.17 7.23
C LEU A 70 -15.78 -10.02 7.44
N HIS A 71 -16.21 -9.61 8.63
CA HIS A 71 -17.63 -9.34 8.93
C HIS A 71 -18.06 -7.90 8.57
N PHE A 72 -17.16 -7.06 8.05
CA PHE A 72 -17.47 -5.69 7.67
C PHE A 72 -18.27 -5.65 6.36
N ILE A 73 -19.51 -5.16 6.43
CA ILE A 73 -20.37 -5.02 5.25
C ILE A 73 -19.78 -3.97 4.29
N GLY A 74 -19.57 -4.37 3.04
CA GLY A 74 -18.97 -3.50 2.03
C GLY A 74 -17.45 -3.37 2.17
N LEU A 75 -16.78 -4.40 2.69
CA LEU A 75 -15.32 -4.51 2.66
C LEU A 75 -14.79 -4.23 1.24
N TYR A 76 -13.73 -3.43 1.13
CA TYR A 76 -13.17 -2.88 -0.12
C TYR A 76 -14.07 -1.91 -0.91
N ARG A 77 -15.40 -1.99 -0.82
CA ARG A 77 -16.34 -1.08 -1.50
C ARG A 77 -16.49 0.27 -0.78
N VAL A 78 -16.67 0.27 0.54
CA VAL A 78 -16.84 1.50 1.32
C VAL A 78 -15.49 2.23 1.45
N PRO A 79 -15.38 3.52 1.11
CA PRO A 79 -14.12 4.25 1.21
C PRO A 79 -13.70 4.48 2.67
N GLY A 80 -12.39 4.42 2.91
CA GLY A 80 -11.77 4.80 4.18
C GLY A 80 -11.45 6.29 4.26
N ARG A 81 -11.03 6.75 5.45
CA ARG A 81 -10.57 8.13 5.63
C ARG A 81 -9.27 8.35 4.86
N HIS A 82 -9.29 9.27 3.90
CA HIS A 82 -8.12 9.58 3.06
C HIS A 82 -6.90 10.04 3.88
N SER A 83 -7.12 10.79 4.97
CA SER A 83 -6.04 11.20 5.88
C SER A 83 -5.31 9.99 6.47
N GLU A 84 -6.03 8.99 7.00
CA GLU A 84 -5.42 7.79 7.56
C GLU A 84 -4.65 6.96 6.52
N ILE A 85 -5.21 6.85 5.31
CA ILE A 85 -4.55 6.17 4.19
C ILE A 85 -3.25 6.90 3.82
N ASN A 86 -3.31 8.23 3.68
CA ASN A 86 -2.15 9.05 3.33
C ASN A 86 -1.08 9.04 4.43
N ARG A 87 -1.48 9.06 5.70
CA ARG A 87 -0.58 8.92 6.84
C ARG A 87 0.17 7.60 6.78
N PHE A 88 -0.55 6.50 6.55
CA PHE A 88 0.07 5.18 6.44
C PHE A 88 1.09 5.13 5.31
N VAL A 89 0.72 5.63 4.13
CA VAL A 89 1.61 5.67 2.96
C VAL A 89 2.85 6.50 3.25
N CYS A 90 2.68 7.72 3.77
CA CYS A 90 3.78 8.62 4.05
C CYS A 90 4.74 8.02 5.09
N VAL A 91 4.19 7.55 6.22
CA VAL A 91 4.98 6.91 7.27
C VAL A 91 5.71 5.68 6.74
N SER A 92 5.06 4.83 5.95
CA SER A 92 5.70 3.64 5.40
C SER A 92 6.85 3.99 4.46
N ASN A 93 6.68 5.01 3.60
CA ASN A 93 7.75 5.49 2.72
C ASN A 93 8.91 6.15 3.48
N LEU A 94 8.63 6.82 4.60
CA LEU A 94 9.67 7.34 5.49
C LEU A 94 10.35 6.23 6.32
N SER A 95 9.63 5.13 6.58
CA SER A 95 10.03 4.04 7.49
C SER A 95 10.87 2.94 6.83
N ALA A 96 11.52 3.21 5.68
CA ALA A 96 12.49 2.29 5.08
C ALA A 96 13.62 1.83 6.04
N LEU A 97 13.74 2.48 7.20
CA LEU A 97 14.69 2.17 8.26
C LEU A 97 14.13 1.26 9.38
N ASN A 98 12.80 1.19 9.58
CA ASN A 98 12.19 0.34 10.62
C ASN A 98 10.69 0.07 10.41
N PRO A 99 10.29 -1.16 10.01
CA PRO A 99 8.89 -1.56 9.85
C PRO A 99 8.02 -1.36 11.11
N ARG A 100 8.61 -1.30 12.32
CA ARG A 100 7.86 -1.10 13.57
C ARG A 100 7.10 0.22 13.62
N PHE A 101 7.60 1.26 12.94
CA PHE A 101 6.91 2.55 12.90
C PHE A 101 5.57 2.46 12.16
N MET A 102 5.55 1.78 11.01
CA MET A 102 4.32 1.47 10.30
C MET A 102 3.35 0.70 11.19
N LEU A 103 3.82 -0.29 11.96
CA LEU A 103 2.98 -1.13 12.84
C LEU A 103 2.34 -0.35 14.02
N SER A 104 2.90 0.81 14.39
CA SER A 104 2.36 1.64 15.49
C SER A 104 1.19 2.55 15.10
N LEU A 105 0.81 2.59 13.82
CA LEU A 105 -0.17 3.56 13.32
C LEU A 105 -1.59 3.29 13.81
N PRO A 106 -2.38 4.33 14.14
CA PRO A 106 -3.79 4.16 14.50
C PRO A 106 -4.62 3.59 13.34
N THR A 107 -4.15 3.75 12.10
CA THR A 107 -4.75 3.22 10.88
C THR A 107 -5.01 1.72 10.94
N TRP A 108 -4.22 0.95 11.71
CA TRP A 108 -4.49 -0.48 11.92
C TRP A 108 -5.88 -0.74 12.50
N ASN A 109 -6.45 0.19 13.28
CA ASN A 109 -7.77 0.03 13.86
C ASN A 109 -8.93 0.42 12.91
N ASP A 110 -8.67 1.04 11.76
CA ASP A 110 -9.68 1.42 10.77
C ASP A 110 -9.66 0.48 9.56
N ILE A 111 -10.53 -0.52 9.57
CA ILE A 111 -10.68 -1.52 8.50
C ILE A 111 -10.86 -0.86 7.11
N LYS A 112 -11.64 0.23 7.04
CA LYS A 112 -11.87 0.93 5.77
C LYS A 112 -10.60 1.61 5.27
N ALA A 113 -9.80 2.18 6.18
CA ALA A 113 -8.52 2.75 5.83
C ALA A 113 -7.52 1.66 5.40
N LEU A 114 -7.44 0.53 6.12
CA LEU A 114 -6.59 -0.60 5.73
C LEU A 114 -6.92 -1.16 4.34
N THR A 115 -8.21 -1.34 4.00
CA THR A 115 -8.58 -1.73 2.62
C THR A 115 -8.19 -0.66 1.60
N GLY A 116 -8.26 0.62 1.98
CA GLY A 116 -7.74 1.74 1.19
C GLY A 116 -6.23 1.64 0.95
N VAL A 117 -5.45 1.32 1.99
CA VAL A 117 -4.00 1.13 1.93
C VAL A 117 -3.63 0.01 0.97
N VAL A 118 -4.28 -1.16 1.07
CA VAL A 118 -4.08 -2.29 0.13
C VAL A 118 -4.32 -1.86 -1.32
N LYS A 119 -5.44 -1.17 -1.57
CA LYS A 119 -5.77 -0.65 -2.91
C LYS A 119 -4.73 0.35 -3.42
N VAL A 120 -4.21 1.22 -2.55
CA VAL A 120 -3.18 2.20 -2.91
C VAL A 120 -1.86 1.51 -3.23
N PHE A 121 -1.47 0.50 -2.45
CA PHE A 121 -0.25 -0.28 -2.69
C PHE A 121 -0.26 -0.88 -4.10
N LEU A 122 -1.29 -1.66 -4.43
CA LEU A 122 -1.41 -2.31 -5.74
C LEU A 122 -1.49 -1.32 -6.89
N ARG A 123 -2.24 -0.21 -6.71
CA ARG A 123 -2.40 0.81 -7.76
C ARG A 123 -1.09 1.55 -8.08
N ARG A 124 -0.17 1.64 -7.13
CA ARG A 124 1.07 2.43 -7.26
C ARG A 124 2.28 1.62 -7.68
N LEU A 125 2.14 0.31 -7.86
CA LEU A 125 3.21 -0.49 -8.41
C LEU A 125 3.62 0.08 -9.80
N PRO A 126 4.93 0.23 -10.09
CA PRO A 126 5.40 0.68 -11.40
C PRO A 126 4.89 -0.21 -12.54
N LYS A 127 4.82 -1.52 -12.29
CA LYS A 127 4.20 -2.51 -13.15
C LYS A 127 2.90 -2.97 -12.49
N PRO A 128 1.74 -2.95 -13.19
CA PRO A 128 0.50 -3.45 -12.62
C PRO A 128 0.63 -4.94 -12.25
N ILE A 129 0.02 -5.34 -11.14
CA ILE A 129 0.02 -6.75 -10.70
C ILE A 129 -0.58 -7.68 -11.75
N CYS A 130 -1.58 -7.18 -12.49
CA CYS A 130 -2.13 -7.85 -13.66
C CYS A 130 -1.67 -7.14 -14.92
N ASP A 131 -0.55 -7.60 -15.46
CA ASP A 131 0.05 -7.05 -16.67
C ASP A 131 -0.69 -7.56 -17.92
N PRO A 132 -1.31 -6.70 -18.76
CA PRO A 132 -2.12 -7.14 -19.90
C PRO A 132 -1.41 -8.13 -20.83
N GLU A 133 -0.09 -7.99 -21.00
CA GLU A 133 0.73 -8.92 -21.79
C GLU A 133 0.72 -10.35 -21.20
N SER A 134 0.75 -10.47 -19.88
CA SER A 134 0.71 -11.76 -19.19
C SER A 134 -0.70 -12.38 -19.15
N TRP A 135 -1.75 -11.55 -19.18
CA TRP A 135 -3.15 -12.00 -19.10
C TRP A 135 -3.80 -12.27 -20.47
N GLY A 136 -3.14 -11.93 -21.58
CA GLY A 136 -3.67 -12.13 -22.94
C GLY A 136 -4.12 -13.57 -23.20
N HIS A 137 -3.29 -14.56 -22.84
CA HIS A 137 -3.66 -15.97 -22.97
C HIS A 137 -4.86 -16.37 -22.11
N LEU A 138 -5.01 -15.77 -20.93
CA LEU A 138 -6.17 -16.05 -20.08
C LEU A 138 -7.44 -15.41 -20.68
N ALA A 139 -7.33 -14.19 -21.20
CA ALA A 139 -8.44 -13.52 -21.88
C ALA A 139 -8.93 -14.31 -23.10
N ASP A 140 -8.03 -14.89 -23.89
CA ASP A 140 -8.36 -15.73 -25.05
C ASP A 140 -9.11 -17.02 -24.67
N THR A 141 -8.89 -17.53 -23.45
CA THR A 141 -9.59 -18.73 -22.95
C THR A 141 -10.98 -18.47 -22.41
N LEU A 142 -11.35 -17.21 -22.17
CA LEU A 142 -12.69 -16.88 -21.68
C LEU A 142 -13.69 -17.00 -22.84
N PRO A 143 -14.76 -17.81 -22.71
CA PRO A 143 -15.85 -17.79 -23.67
C PRO A 143 -16.46 -16.40 -23.65
N ILE A 144 -16.34 -15.66 -24.76
CA ILE A 144 -17.13 -14.46 -24.96
C ILE A 144 -18.55 -14.96 -25.23
N GLU A 145 -19.35 -15.09 -24.18
CA GLU A 145 -20.79 -15.27 -24.34
C GLU A 145 -21.33 -14.02 -25.04
N ASN A 146 -21.55 -14.12 -26.35
CA ASN A 146 -22.42 -13.20 -27.07
C ASN A 146 -23.84 -13.44 -26.56
N GLU A 147 -24.20 -12.83 -25.43
CA GLU A 147 -25.60 -12.70 -25.03
C GLU A 147 -26.33 -11.85 -26.09
N HIS A 148 -26.89 -12.56 -27.07
CA HIS A 148 -28.05 -12.24 -27.89
C HIS A 148 -28.49 -10.76 -27.90
N MET A 149 -27.93 -9.98 -28.85
CA MET A 149 -28.71 -8.93 -29.52
C MET A 149 -29.82 -9.58 -30.35
N SER A 150 -30.87 -10.06 -29.68
CA SER A 150 -32.07 -10.58 -30.31
C SER A 150 -33.24 -10.43 -29.35
N LYS A 151 -33.75 -9.20 -29.21
CA LYS A 151 -35.17 -8.93 -28.88
C LYS A 151 -35.45 -7.43 -28.98
N ALA A 152 -35.84 -7.01 -30.17
CA ALA A 152 -36.88 -6.00 -30.42
C ALA A 152 -37.06 -5.92 -31.94
N SER A 153 -37.87 -6.84 -32.48
CA SER A 153 -38.58 -6.64 -33.74
C SER A 153 -40.07 -6.74 -33.46
#